data_AF-A0A520YRJ9-F1
#
_entry.id   AF-A0A520YRJ9-F1
#
_cell.length_a   1.000
_cell.length_b   1.000
_cell.length_c   1.000
_cell.angle_alpha   90.00
_cell.angle_beta   90.00
_cell.angle_gamma   90.00
#
_symmetry.space_group_name_H-M   'P 1'
#
loop_
_entity.id
_entity.type
_entity.pdbx_description
1 polymer ?
#
loop_
_entity_poly.entity_id
_entity_poly.type
_entity_poly.pdbx_seq_one_letter_code
_entity_poly.pdbx_strand_id
1 'polypeptide(L)' 'DYTVYKTKMFEKTDTEISPWIIIKANRKTKARVEAMERILELVPYDTKDLTKIEHIEIEEKQVD' A
#
# COMPACT_ATOMS: atom_id res chain seq x y z
N ASP A 1 -13.34 -12.48 16.46
CA ASP A 1 -12.45 -11.69 17.34
C ASP A 1 -11.41 -10.84 16.61
N TYR A 2 -10.62 -11.38 15.67
CA TYR A 2 -9.58 -10.61 14.96
C TYR A 2 -10.07 -9.29 14.34
N THR A 3 -11.22 -9.29 13.67
CA THR A 3 -11.80 -8.06 13.09
C THR A 3 -12.09 -7.00 14.14
N VAL A 4 -12.58 -7.41 15.32
CA VAL A 4 -12.91 -6.50 16.42
C VAL A 4 -11.65 -5.82 16.94
N TYR A 5 -10.60 -6.60 17.21
CA TYR A 5 -9.33 -6.04 17.70
C TYR A 5 -8.62 -5.18 16.64
N LYS A 6 -8.68 -5.58 15.37
CA LYS A 6 -8.16 -4.76 14.26
C LYS A 6 -8.83 -3.39 14.20
N THR A 7 -10.17 -3.34 14.29
CA THR A 7 -10.91 -2.07 14.30
C THR A 7 -10.54 -1.21 15.50
N LYS A 8 -10.53 -1.80 16.72
CA LYS A 8 -10.11 -1.08 17.94
C LYS A 8 -8.69 -0.54 17.87
N MET A 9 -7.76 -1.28 17.24
CA MET A 9 -6.39 -0.82 17.00
C MET A 9 -6.37 0.42 16.09
N PHE A 10 -7.09 0.40 14.97
CA PHE A 10 -7.16 1.55 14.06
C PHE A 10 -7.76 2.77 14.74
N GLU A 11 -8.90 2.62 15.42
CA GLU A 11 -9.57 3.71 16.16
C GLU A 11 -8.64 4.43 17.15
N LYS A 12 -7.67 3.71 17.74
CA LYS A 12 -6.79 4.25 18.78
C LYS A 12 -5.45 4.74 18.27
N THR A 13 -4.96 4.24 17.13
CA THR A 13 -3.57 4.42 16.70
C THR A 13 -3.41 5.01 15.30
N ASP A 14 -4.49 5.11 14.52
CA ASP A 14 -4.49 5.83 13.24
C ASP A 14 -4.57 7.34 13.51
N THR A 15 -3.43 8.03 13.36
CA THR A 15 -3.29 9.44 13.71
C THR A 15 -2.75 10.24 12.53
N GLU A 16 -2.98 11.56 12.52
CA GLU A 16 -2.53 12.42 11.42
C GLU A 16 -1.02 12.36 11.18
N ILE A 17 -0.22 12.28 12.25
CA ILE A 17 1.25 12.21 12.16
C ILE A 17 1.78 10.79 11.89
N SER A 18 0.95 9.77 12.09
CA SER A 18 1.31 8.36 11.91
C SER A 18 0.09 7.57 11.43
N PRO A 19 -0.33 7.75 10.17
CA PRO A 19 -1.53 7.15 9.65
C PRO A 19 -1.33 5.67 9.30
N TRP A 20 -2.37 4.86 9.47
CA TRP A 20 -2.43 3.50 8.94
C TRP A 20 -2.76 3.52 7.45
N ILE A 21 -1.97 2.81 6.66
CA ILE A 21 -2.25 2.59 5.23
C ILE A 21 -2.78 1.18 5.04
N ILE A 22 -4.00 1.04 4.52
CA ILE A 22 -4.67 -0.24 4.33
C ILE A 22 -4.58 -0.68 2.87
N ILE A 23 -3.87 -1.78 2.61
CA ILE A 23 -3.66 -2.33 1.25
C ILE A 23 -4.45 -3.64 1.09
N LYS A 24 -5.16 -3.78 -0.03
CA LYS A 24 -5.91 -5.01 -0.35
C LYS A 24 -4.97 -6.10 -0.87
N ALA A 25 -4.70 -7.09 -0.03
CA ALA A 25 -3.66 -8.10 -0.31
C ALA A 25 -4.14 -9.42 -0.96
N ASN A 26 -5.33 -9.48 -1.56
CA ASN A 26 -5.83 -10.70 -2.22
C ASN A 26 -4.90 -11.15 -3.38
N ARG A 27 -4.31 -10.20 -4.11
CA ARG A 27 -3.25 -10.45 -5.10
C ARG A 27 -1.92 -9.96 -4.53
N LYS A 28 -1.09 -10.91 -4.06
CA LYS A 28 0.18 -10.61 -3.37
C LYS A 28 1.12 -9.72 -4.18
N THR A 29 1.25 -9.96 -5.49
CA THR A 29 2.14 -9.17 -6.36
C THR A 29 1.68 -7.72 -6.44
N LYS A 30 0.38 -7.48 -6.64
CA LYS A 30 -0.19 -6.12 -6.67
C LYS A 30 0.02 -5.41 -5.34
N ALA A 31 -0.27 -6.08 -4.22
CA ALA A 31 -0.12 -5.49 -2.90
C ALA A 31 1.33 -5.16 -2.51
N ARG A 32 2.30 -5.96 -2.97
CA ARG A 32 3.73 -5.67 -2.78
C ARG A 32 4.14 -4.39 -3.50
N VAL A 33 3.68 -4.24 -4.75
CA VAL A 33 3.97 -3.06 -5.55
C VAL A 33 3.33 -1.83 -4.91
N GLU A 34 2.02 -1.87 -4.61
CA GLU A 34 1.28 -0.79 -3.94
C GLU A 34 1.94 -0.34 -2.61
N ALA A 35 2.47 -1.29 -1.83
CA ALA A 35 3.18 -0.97 -0.60
C ALA A 35 4.50 -0.21 -0.86
N MET A 36 5.27 -0.62 -1.86
CA MET A 36 6.53 0.05 -2.22
C MET A 36 6.27 1.46 -2.76
N GLU A 37 5.25 1.62 -3.61
CA GLU A 37 4.86 2.92 -4.16
C GLU A 37 4.55 3.92 -3.05
N ARG A 38 3.71 3.50 -2.10
CA ARG A 38 3.31 4.37 -0.99
C ARG A 38 4.50 4.83 -0.15
N ILE A 39 5.49 3.97 0.06
CA ILE A 39 6.73 4.34 0.76
C ILE A 39 7.52 5.36 -0.07
N LEU A 40 7.71 5.10 -1.36
CA LEU A 40 8.45 5.98 -2.25
C LEU A 40 7.78 7.35 -2.40
N GLU A 41 6.45 7.42 -2.36
CA GLU A 41 5.68 8.67 -2.35
C GLU A 41 5.85 9.49 -1.07
N LEU A 42 5.95 8.84 0.09
CA LEU A 42 5.99 9.53 1.38
C LEU A 42 7.42 9.96 1.77
N VAL A 43 8.42 9.14 1.46
CA VAL A 43 9.79 9.41 1.87
C VAL A 43 10.42 10.45 0.93
N PRO A 44 11.02 11.54 1.46
CA PRO A 44 11.82 12.46 0.65
C PRO A 44 13.18 11.83 0.32
N TYR A 45 13.56 11.83 -0.95
CA TYR A 45 14.87 11.40 -1.43
C TYR A 45 15.28 12.20 -2.67
N ASP A 46 16.59 12.37 -2.89
CA ASP A 46 17.12 13.38 -3.82
C ASP A 46 16.74 13.12 -5.29
N THR A 47 16.68 11.86 -5.72
CA THR A 47 16.46 11.47 -7.12
C THR A 47 15.02 11.02 -7.39
N LYS A 48 14.05 11.59 -6.65
CA LYS A 48 12.65 11.23 -6.73
C LYS A 48 12.01 11.65 -8.05
N ASP A 49 11.55 10.65 -8.80
CA ASP A 49 10.86 10.82 -10.07
C ASP A 49 9.45 10.23 -9.96
N LEU A 50 8.45 11.08 -9.75
CA LEU A 50 7.05 10.66 -9.59
C LEU A 50 6.52 9.91 -10.80
N THR A 51 7.05 10.17 -12.00
CA THR A 51 6.60 9.51 -13.24
C THR A 51 6.98 8.03 -13.30
N LYS A 52 7.89 7.59 -12.44
CA LYS A 52 8.39 6.20 -12.39
C LYS A 52 7.88 5.40 -11.20
N ILE A 53 7.13 6.02 -10.30
CA ILE A 53 6.67 5.36 -9.08
C ILE A 53 5.38 4.58 -9.35
N GLU A 54 4.52 5.03 -10.26
CA GLU A 54 3.24 4.37 -10.54
C GLU A 54 3.38 3.05 -11.30
N HIS A 55 2.66 2.03 -10.86
CA HIS A 55 2.61 0.72 -11.49
C HIS A 55 1.77 0.76 -12.76
N ILE A 56 2.26 0.01 -13.74
CA ILE A 56 1.51 -0.31 -14.94
C ILE A 56 0.56 -1.46 -14.58
N GLU A 57 -0.72 -1.31 -14.90
CA GLU A 57 -1.66 -2.43 -14.83
C GLU A 57 -1.27 -3.47 -15.88
N ILE A 58 -0.80 -4.63 -15.42
CA ILE A 58 -0.50 -5.76 -16.29
C ILE A 58 -1.78 -6.57 -16.43
N GLU A 59 -2.32 -6.66 -17.65
CA GLU A 59 -3.38 -7.61 -17.97
C GLU A 59 -2.90 -9.03 -17.63
N GLU A 60 -3.62 -9.72 -16.76
CA GLU A 60 -3.34 -11.14 -16.51
C GLU A 60 -3.64 -11.90 -17.80
N LYS A 61 -2.59 -12.38 -18.49
CA LYS A 61 -2.77 -13.41 -19.51
C LYS A 61 -3.46 -14.59 -18.84
N GLN A 62 -4.66 -14.88 -19.31
CA GLN A 62 -5.39 -16.08 -18.93
C GLN A 62 -4.49 -17.27 -19.30
N VAL A 63 -4.00 -17.96 -18.28
CA VAL A 63 -3.28 -19.22 -18.45
C VAL A 63 -4.37 -20.27 -18.63
N ASP A 64 -4.48 -20.82 -19.84
CA ASP A 64 -5.34 -21.97 -20.15
C ASP A 64 -4.99 -23.19 -19.27
#